data_AF-A0A0D6ACQ9-F1
#
_entry.id   AF-A0A0D6ACQ9-F1
#
_cell.length_a   1.000
_cell.length_b   1.000
_cell.length_c   1.000
_cell.angle_alpha   90.00
_cell.angle_beta   90.00
_cell.angle_gamma   90.00
#
_symmetry.space_group_name_H-M   'P 1'
#
loop_
_entity.id
_entity.type
_entity.pdbx_description
1 polymer ?
#
loop_
_entity_poly.entity_id
_entity_poly.type
_entity_poly.pdbx_seq_one_letter_code
_entity_poly.pdbx_strand_id
1 'polypeptide(L)'
;MKKKSAIIINLFKSLNINKNDGYNLIEILTALAIFGILSAIAAPTILQQRGESTAEIDGRNQFKNILLQVRNTAVASTSAIRIKPDPDQPENKFLVEIAQTRGCGSVTKLSEDASSTTDIKVLSSAGFNVGDKIAVGGTEADIIGIPDSLTIQLGTAVTKPKDAVVELADNWSENKRLQGDDVTLPQDKRKDPPKALVTFTPKENWTMCVNSRGIISILDGNNAPISSLTLTFKNLTTQQQELITINQGGAISD
;
A
#
# COMPACT_ATOMS: atom_id res chain seq x y z
N MET A 1 46.13 6.58 10.78
CA MET A 1 45.69 7.01 9.42
C MET A 1 46.71 7.83 8.61
N LYS A 2 47.84 8.33 9.16
CA LYS A 2 48.75 9.24 8.44
C LYS A 2 49.73 8.59 7.42
N LYS A 3 49.93 7.27 7.44
CA LYS A 3 50.93 6.59 6.57
C LYS A 3 50.46 6.33 5.13
N LYS A 4 49.15 6.18 4.87
CA LYS A 4 48.64 5.89 3.51
C LYS A 4 48.62 7.12 2.59
N SER A 5 48.45 8.33 3.14
CA SER A 5 48.50 9.59 2.39
C SER A 5 49.89 9.92 1.84
N ALA A 6 50.96 9.54 2.54
CA ALA A 6 52.32 9.89 2.15
C ALA A 6 52.79 9.18 0.87
N ILE A 7 52.28 7.96 0.62
CA ILE A 7 52.63 7.18 -0.58
C ILE A 7 51.97 7.78 -1.83
N ILE A 8 50.71 8.21 -1.71
CA ILE A 8 49.95 8.82 -2.81
C ILE A 8 50.55 10.17 -3.21
N ILE A 9 50.95 10.99 -2.23
CA ILE A 9 51.54 12.32 -2.49
C ILE A 9 52.92 12.21 -3.16
N ASN A 10 53.73 11.21 -2.82
CA ASN A 10 55.01 10.96 -3.50
C ASN A 10 54.84 10.41 -4.92
N LEU A 11 53.78 9.63 -5.20
CA LEU A 11 53.47 9.17 -6.56
C LEU A 11 53.09 10.32 -7.50
N PHE A 12 52.32 11.30 -6.99
CA PHE A 12 51.96 12.49 -7.78
C PHE A 12 53.14 13.44 -7.99
N LYS A 13 54.12 13.47 -7.07
CA LYS A 13 55.30 14.33 -7.20
C LYS A 13 56.31 13.84 -8.25
N SER A 14 56.30 12.54 -8.60
CA SER A 14 57.11 12.03 -9.71
C SER A 14 56.45 12.23 -11.08
N LEU A 15 55.18 12.62 -11.14
CA LEU A 15 54.47 13.01 -12.36
C LEU A 15 54.64 14.51 -12.63
N ASN A 16 55.87 14.99 -12.58
CA ASN A 16 56.19 16.35 -13.00
C ASN A 16 56.21 16.37 -14.53
N ILE A 17 55.03 16.60 -15.13
CA ILE A 17 54.81 16.59 -16.57
C ILE A 17 55.49 17.83 -17.16
N ASN A 18 56.67 17.64 -17.74
CA ASN A 18 57.25 18.61 -18.67
C ASN A 18 56.39 18.64 -19.94
N LYS A 19 56.00 19.84 -20.35
CA LYS A 19 54.92 20.09 -21.30
C LYS A 19 55.20 19.70 -22.77
N ASN A 20 56.32 19.06 -23.11
CA ASN A 20 56.72 18.82 -24.50
C ASN A 20 57.32 17.43 -24.80
N ASP A 21 57.30 16.47 -23.88
CA ASP A 21 57.82 15.12 -24.16
C ASP A 21 56.64 14.15 -24.38
N GLY A 22 56.62 13.52 -25.55
CA GLY A 22 55.68 12.42 -25.83
C GLY A 22 55.91 11.26 -24.88
N TYR A 23 54.83 10.54 -24.54
CA TYR A 23 54.90 9.42 -23.61
C TYR A 23 55.85 8.32 -24.12
N ASN A 24 56.77 7.89 -23.26
CA ASN A 24 57.63 6.75 -23.58
C ASN A 24 56.79 5.46 -23.53
N LEU A 25 57.11 4.48 -24.39
CA LEU A 25 56.45 3.16 -24.43
C LEU A 25 56.37 2.52 -23.04
N ILE A 26 57.42 2.69 -22.22
CA ILE A 26 57.47 2.15 -20.86
C ILE A 26 56.47 2.81 -19.90
N GLU A 27 56.19 4.11 -20.08
CA GLU A 27 55.21 4.84 -19.26
C GLU A 27 53.79 4.40 -19.61
N ILE A 28 53.50 4.19 -20.90
CA ILE A 28 52.23 3.66 -21.37
C ILE A 28 52.01 2.24 -20.81
N LEU A 29 53.03 1.38 -20.88
CA LEU A 29 52.95 0.02 -20.35
C LEU A 29 52.71 0.00 -18.84
N THR A 30 53.38 0.88 -18.10
CA THR A 30 53.24 0.98 -16.65
C THR A 30 51.86 1.48 -16.26
N ALA A 31 51.34 2.51 -16.96
CA ALA A 31 49.98 3.00 -16.76
C ALA A 31 48.94 1.91 -17.02
N LEU A 32 49.06 1.18 -18.14
CA LEU A 32 48.16 0.08 -18.48
C LEU A 32 48.19 -1.05 -17.44
N ALA A 33 49.37 -1.40 -16.91
CA ALA A 33 49.49 -2.40 -15.86
C ALA A 33 48.76 -1.98 -14.57
N ILE A 34 48.90 -0.71 -14.16
CA ILE A 34 48.20 -0.17 -12.99
C ILE A 34 46.68 -0.17 -13.22
N PHE A 35 46.21 0.25 -14.40
CA PHE A 35 44.79 0.18 -14.74
C PHE A 35 44.25 -1.26 -14.78
N GLY A 36 45.04 -2.22 -15.26
CA GLY A 36 44.70 -3.65 -15.26
C GLY A 36 44.51 -4.20 -13.84
N ILE A 37 45.41 -3.86 -12.91
CA ILE A 37 45.30 -4.29 -11.51
C ILE A 37 44.11 -3.61 -10.82
N LEU A 38 43.92 -2.30 -11.03
CA LEU A 38 42.81 -1.56 -10.45
C LEU A 38 41.46 -2.08 -10.96
N SER A 39 41.34 -2.36 -12.27
CA SER A 39 40.13 -2.93 -12.86
C SER A 39 39.85 -4.36 -12.37
N ALA A 40 40.88 -5.20 -12.19
CA ALA A 40 40.72 -6.54 -11.63
C ALA A 40 40.20 -6.55 -10.17
N ILE A 41 40.49 -5.50 -9.39
CA ILE A 41 40.01 -5.36 -8.01
C ILE A 41 38.64 -4.65 -7.95
N ALA A 42 38.44 -3.64 -8.80
CA ALA A 42 37.22 -2.84 -8.84
C ALA A 42 36.06 -3.53 -9.56
N ALA A 43 36.32 -4.36 -10.57
CA ALA A 43 35.25 -5.02 -11.32
C ALA A 43 34.44 -6.01 -10.48
N PRO A 44 35.05 -6.90 -9.66
CA PRO A 44 34.28 -7.79 -8.77
C PRO A 44 33.48 -7.01 -7.73
N THR A 45 34.02 -5.92 -7.19
CA THR A 45 33.34 -5.11 -6.17
C THR A 45 32.17 -4.31 -6.75
N ILE A 46 32.28 -3.77 -7.96
CA ILE A 46 31.18 -3.09 -8.65
C ILE A 46 30.10 -4.09 -9.09
N LEU A 47 30.49 -5.30 -9.51
CA LEU A 47 29.55 -6.38 -9.87
C LEU A 47 28.85 -6.97 -8.65
N GLN A 48 29.54 -7.12 -7.51
CA GLN A 48 28.93 -7.50 -6.24
C GLN A 48 27.98 -6.41 -5.74
N GLN A 49 28.35 -5.13 -5.84
CA GLN A 49 27.44 -4.02 -5.49
C GLN A 49 26.21 -3.91 -6.39
N ARG A 50 26.28 -4.37 -7.65
CA ARG A 50 25.11 -4.43 -8.55
C ARG A 50 24.33 -5.75 -8.44
N GLY A 51 24.98 -6.85 -8.08
CA GLY A 51 24.35 -8.17 -7.86
C GLY A 51 23.69 -8.31 -6.48
N GLU A 52 24.20 -7.56 -5.50
CA GLU A 52 23.75 -7.45 -4.12
C GLU A 52 23.36 -6.00 -3.80
N SER A 53 22.67 -5.32 -4.72
CA SER A 53 21.79 -4.23 -4.30
C SER A 53 20.60 -4.84 -3.54
N THR A 54 20.89 -5.46 -2.40
CA THR A 54 19.93 -5.61 -1.31
C THR A 54 19.83 -4.24 -0.67
N ALA A 55 19.22 -3.28 -1.39
CA ALA A 55 18.42 -2.31 -0.64
C ALA A 55 17.56 -3.17 0.27
N GLU A 56 17.72 -3.01 1.59
CA GLU A 56 17.11 -3.86 2.60
C GLU A 56 15.64 -4.07 2.22
N ILE A 57 15.33 -5.31 1.83
CA ILE A 57 14.03 -5.63 1.26
C ILE A 57 13.06 -5.70 2.44
N ASP A 58 12.46 -4.55 2.74
CA ASP A 58 11.60 -4.33 3.91
C ASP A 58 10.12 -4.29 3.46
N GLY A 59 9.48 -5.45 3.53
CA GLY A 59 8.06 -5.58 3.19
C GLY A 59 7.15 -4.84 4.16
N ARG A 60 7.56 -4.70 5.43
CA ARG A 60 6.81 -3.94 6.44
C ARG A 60 6.72 -2.47 6.04
N ASN A 61 7.82 -1.84 5.65
CA ASN A 61 7.86 -0.45 5.21
C ASN A 61 7.09 -0.24 3.91
N GLN A 62 7.17 -1.19 2.97
CA GLN A 62 6.34 -1.11 1.76
C GLN A 62 4.85 -1.18 2.10
N PHE A 63 4.43 -2.08 2.99
CA PHE A 63 3.04 -2.13 3.43
C PHE A 63 2.60 -0.86 4.16
N LYS A 64 3.46 -0.27 5.01
CA LYS A 64 3.19 1.05 5.63
C LYS A 64 2.92 2.11 4.57
N ASN A 65 3.72 2.16 3.51
CA ASN A 65 3.55 3.10 2.40
C ASN A 65 2.23 2.86 1.64
N ILE A 66 1.90 1.59 1.34
CA ILE A 66 0.61 1.22 0.75
C ILE A 66 -0.54 1.73 1.62
N LEU A 67 -0.47 1.49 2.92
CA LEU A 67 -1.52 1.87 3.86
C LEU A 67 -1.69 3.40 3.94
N LEU A 68 -0.59 4.15 3.96
CA LEU A 68 -0.61 5.61 3.91
C LEU A 68 -1.20 6.13 2.60
N GLN A 69 -0.85 5.51 1.47
CA GLN A 69 -1.37 5.89 0.16
C GLN A 69 -2.87 5.60 0.05
N VAL A 70 -3.33 4.44 0.52
CA VAL A 70 -4.75 4.08 0.62
C VAL A 70 -5.49 5.10 1.48
N ARG A 71 -4.96 5.44 2.66
CA ARG A 71 -5.56 6.43 3.55
C ARG A 71 -5.68 7.80 2.90
N ASN A 72 -4.60 8.30 2.31
CA ASN A 72 -4.59 9.60 1.64
C ASN A 72 -5.57 9.62 0.46
N THR A 73 -5.66 8.52 -0.28
CA THR A 73 -6.60 8.40 -1.41
C THR A 73 -8.05 8.38 -0.93
N ALA A 74 -8.36 7.69 0.16
CA ALA A 74 -9.71 7.65 0.73
C ALA A 74 -10.17 9.05 1.15
N VAL A 75 -9.30 9.81 1.81
CA VAL A 75 -9.56 11.20 2.21
C VAL A 75 -9.71 12.11 0.99
N ALA A 76 -8.78 12.04 0.03
CA ALA A 76 -8.78 12.91 -1.14
C ALA A 76 -9.97 12.65 -2.09
N SER A 77 -10.40 11.41 -2.22
CA SER A 77 -11.56 11.02 -3.03
C SER A 77 -12.89 11.10 -2.27
N THR A 78 -12.85 11.43 -0.98
CA THR A 78 -14.01 11.39 -0.08
C THR A 78 -14.79 10.08 -0.16
N SER A 79 -14.08 8.97 -0.35
CA SER A 79 -14.64 7.64 -0.58
C SER A 79 -14.01 6.63 0.36
N ALA A 80 -14.73 5.56 0.67
CA ALA A 80 -14.16 4.45 1.41
C ALA A 80 -13.29 3.60 0.48
N ILE A 81 -12.15 3.14 1.00
CA ILE A 81 -11.22 2.26 0.29
C ILE A 81 -10.94 1.06 1.17
N ARG A 82 -11.04 -0.14 0.61
CA ARG A 82 -10.67 -1.37 1.31
C ARG A 82 -9.43 -2.00 0.69
N ILE A 83 -8.63 -2.61 1.55
CA ILE A 83 -7.45 -3.39 1.19
C ILE A 83 -7.62 -4.79 1.78
N LYS A 84 -7.34 -5.81 0.95
CA LYS A 84 -7.39 -7.22 1.31
C LYS A 84 -6.32 -7.99 0.51
N PRO A 85 -5.96 -9.22 0.90
CA PRO A 85 -5.10 -10.06 0.07
C PRO A 85 -5.68 -10.24 -1.33
N ASP A 86 -4.84 -10.13 -2.36
CA ASP A 86 -5.25 -10.36 -3.74
C ASP A 86 -5.57 -11.86 -3.95
N PRO A 87 -6.74 -12.23 -4.50
CA PRO A 87 -7.12 -13.63 -4.64
C PRO A 87 -6.20 -14.43 -5.58
N ASP A 88 -5.56 -13.78 -6.55
CA ASP A 88 -4.65 -14.42 -7.50
C ASP A 88 -3.21 -14.52 -6.94
N GLN A 89 -2.83 -13.61 -6.04
CA GLN A 89 -1.51 -13.57 -5.41
C GLN A 89 -1.59 -13.23 -3.89
N PRO A 90 -2.23 -14.09 -3.07
CA PRO A 90 -2.64 -13.76 -1.71
C PRO A 90 -1.49 -13.57 -0.71
N GLU A 91 -0.27 -13.97 -1.06
CA GLU A 91 0.91 -13.86 -0.20
C GLU A 91 1.83 -12.71 -0.58
N ASN A 92 1.58 -12.00 -1.68
CA ASN A 92 2.53 -11.02 -2.22
C ASN A 92 1.88 -9.77 -2.82
N LYS A 93 0.57 -9.76 -3.03
CA LYS A 93 -0.15 -8.63 -3.61
C LYS A 93 -1.42 -8.32 -2.81
N PHE A 94 -1.76 -7.05 -2.76
CA PHE A 94 -3.00 -6.58 -2.17
C PHE A 94 -3.98 -6.14 -3.25
N LEU A 95 -5.24 -6.49 -3.06
CA LEU A 95 -6.36 -5.96 -3.83
C LEU A 95 -6.88 -4.72 -3.10
N VAL A 96 -6.86 -3.58 -3.80
CA VAL A 96 -7.37 -2.31 -3.31
C VAL A 96 -8.62 -1.93 -4.10
N GLU A 97 -9.73 -1.74 -3.39
CA GLU A 97 -11.03 -1.41 -3.96
C GLU A 97 -11.56 -0.10 -3.37
N ILE A 98 -12.27 0.67 -4.18
CA ILE A 98 -12.90 1.93 -3.82
C ILE A 98 -14.43 1.80 -3.95
N ALA A 99 -15.15 2.31 -2.96
CA ALA A 99 -16.61 2.42 -2.96
C ALA A 99 -17.06 3.80 -3.45
N GLN A 100 -18.30 3.93 -3.90
CA GLN A 100 -18.93 5.25 -4.10
C GLN A 100 -19.63 5.76 -2.83
N THR A 101 -19.25 5.24 -1.67
CA THR A 101 -19.75 5.65 -0.35
C THR A 101 -18.60 6.17 0.50
N ARG A 102 -18.90 6.97 1.52
CA ARG A 102 -17.93 7.54 2.46
C ARG A 102 -17.56 6.61 3.60
N GLY A 103 -18.45 5.68 3.93
CA GLY A 103 -18.33 4.77 5.08
C GLY A 103 -17.84 3.38 4.69
N CYS A 104 -17.29 2.66 5.67
CA CYS A 104 -16.84 1.27 5.51
C CYS A 104 -17.94 0.23 5.67
N GLY A 105 -19.07 0.63 6.25
CA GLY A 105 -20.19 -0.22 6.58
C GLY A 105 -21.08 0.52 7.57
N SER A 106 -22.36 0.66 7.24
CA SER A 106 -23.38 1.23 8.10
C SER A 106 -24.67 0.47 7.82
N VAL A 107 -25.38 0.09 8.88
CA VAL A 107 -26.64 -0.65 8.79
C VAL A 107 -27.63 -0.10 9.80
N THR A 108 -28.87 0.03 9.37
CA THR A 108 -30.02 0.43 10.18
C THR A 108 -31.27 -0.24 9.63
N LYS A 109 -32.44 0.11 10.16
CA LYS A 109 -33.73 -0.37 9.65
C LYS A 109 -34.71 0.78 9.53
N LEU A 110 -35.68 0.63 8.64
CA LEU A 110 -36.84 1.51 8.59
C LEU A 110 -37.64 1.40 9.89
N SER A 111 -37.95 2.54 10.51
CA SER A 111 -38.76 2.59 11.74
C SER A 111 -40.25 2.50 11.46
N GLU A 112 -40.67 2.79 10.23
CA GLU A 112 -42.04 2.70 9.72
C GLU A 112 -42.05 2.36 8.22
N ASP A 113 -43.23 2.15 7.63
CA ASP A 113 -43.36 1.87 6.20
C ASP A 113 -42.96 3.09 5.35
N ALA A 114 -42.07 2.88 4.38
CA ALA A 114 -41.81 3.85 3.33
C ALA A 114 -42.82 3.65 2.19
N SER A 115 -43.69 4.63 1.94
CA SER A 115 -44.74 4.55 0.92
C SER A 115 -44.48 5.54 -0.22
N SER A 116 -43.64 5.15 -1.19
CA SER A 116 -43.23 6.00 -2.32
C SER A 116 -42.70 7.37 -1.85
N THR A 117 -41.84 7.37 -0.84
CA THR A 117 -41.28 8.57 -0.23
C THR A 117 -39.78 8.67 -0.49
N THR A 118 -39.28 9.90 -0.60
CA THR A 118 -37.84 10.21 -0.55
C THR A 118 -37.34 10.37 0.87
N ASP A 119 -38.22 10.69 1.82
CA ASP A 119 -37.87 10.90 3.21
C ASP A 119 -38.20 9.63 3.98
N ILE A 120 -37.20 8.80 4.23
CA ILE A 120 -37.36 7.56 4.97
C ILE A 120 -37.05 7.78 6.45
N LYS A 121 -37.87 7.20 7.33
CA LYS A 121 -37.59 7.17 8.77
C LYS A 121 -36.85 5.89 9.13
N VAL A 122 -35.76 6.04 9.86
CA VAL A 122 -34.86 4.97 10.28
C VAL A 122 -34.69 4.95 11.80
N LEU A 123 -34.24 3.83 12.34
CA LEU A 123 -33.91 3.73 13.77
C LEU A 123 -32.72 4.62 14.17
N SER A 124 -31.79 4.82 13.23
CA SER A 124 -30.65 5.73 13.38
C SER A 124 -30.05 6.03 12.01
N SER A 125 -29.71 7.29 11.75
CA SER A 125 -28.93 7.73 10.59
C SER A 125 -27.41 7.73 10.87
N ALA A 126 -26.97 7.28 12.05
CA ALA A 126 -25.56 7.23 12.40
C ALA A 126 -24.76 6.35 11.43
N GLY A 127 -23.63 6.87 10.95
CA GLY A 127 -22.76 6.19 10.00
C GLY A 127 -23.13 6.40 8.53
N PHE A 128 -24.29 6.97 8.22
CA PHE A 128 -24.66 7.40 6.87
C PHE A 128 -24.27 8.85 6.64
N ASN A 129 -23.93 9.20 5.40
CA ASN A 129 -23.52 10.55 5.01
C ASN A 129 -24.23 10.97 3.72
N VAL A 130 -24.42 12.28 3.57
CA VAL A 130 -24.85 12.84 2.28
C VAL A 130 -23.82 12.48 1.19
N GLY A 131 -24.34 12.00 0.06
CA GLY A 131 -23.59 11.46 -1.07
C GLY A 131 -23.37 9.95 -1.01
N ASP A 132 -23.72 9.27 0.09
CA ASP A 132 -23.62 7.81 0.15
C ASP A 132 -24.67 7.14 -0.73
N LYS A 133 -24.26 6.12 -1.47
CA LYS A 133 -25.17 5.15 -2.09
C LYS A 133 -25.55 4.07 -1.07
N ILE A 134 -26.84 3.83 -0.91
CA ILE A 134 -27.40 2.86 0.03
C ILE A 134 -28.36 1.89 -0.66
N ALA A 135 -28.62 0.76 -0.02
CA ALA A 135 -29.69 -0.16 -0.36
C ALA A 135 -30.77 -0.14 0.74
N VAL A 136 -32.01 0.16 0.37
CA VAL A 136 -33.19 0.12 1.25
C VAL A 136 -34.00 -1.12 0.89
N GLY A 137 -33.90 -2.18 1.68
CA GLY A 137 -34.52 -3.48 1.40
C GLY A 137 -34.17 -3.99 -0.01
N GLY A 138 -32.92 -3.82 -0.42
CA GLY A 138 -32.40 -4.20 -1.74
C GLY A 138 -32.65 -3.21 -2.88
N THR A 139 -33.33 -2.08 -2.65
CA THR A 139 -33.48 -1.02 -3.66
C THR A 139 -32.42 0.05 -3.46
N GLU A 140 -31.56 0.26 -4.46
CA GLU A 140 -30.52 1.28 -4.40
C GLU A 140 -31.08 2.70 -4.48
N ALA A 141 -30.51 3.59 -3.66
CA ALA A 141 -30.80 5.02 -3.66
C ALA A 141 -29.57 5.79 -3.19
N ASP A 142 -29.48 7.07 -3.59
CA ASP A 142 -28.43 7.97 -3.12
C ASP A 142 -28.98 8.87 -2.00
N ILE A 143 -28.19 9.10 -0.95
CA ILE A 143 -28.54 10.02 0.13
C ILE A 143 -28.27 11.45 -0.33
N ILE A 144 -29.32 12.28 -0.40
CA ILE A 144 -29.22 13.71 -0.72
C ILE A 144 -29.29 14.59 0.53
N GLY A 145 -29.77 14.06 1.66
CA GLY A 145 -29.89 14.81 2.91
C GLY A 145 -30.03 13.91 4.14
N ILE A 146 -29.59 14.41 5.29
CA ILE A 146 -29.81 13.79 6.62
C ILE A 146 -30.24 14.92 7.55
N PRO A 147 -31.54 15.27 7.59
CA PRO A 147 -32.02 16.43 8.34
C PRO A 147 -31.95 16.22 9.86
N ASP A 148 -32.05 14.98 10.33
CA ASP A 148 -31.97 14.61 11.75
C ASP A 148 -31.41 13.19 11.96
N SER A 149 -31.34 12.75 13.22
CA SER A 149 -30.79 11.44 13.59
C SER A 149 -31.67 10.23 13.21
N LEU A 150 -32.88 10.46 12.72
CA LEU A 150 -33.90 9.43 12.45
C LEU A 150 -34.45 9.49 11.03
N THR A 151 -33.95 10.40 10.18
CA THR A 151 -34.47 10.63 8.85
C THR A 151 -33.32 10.67 7.85
N ILE A 152 -33.48 9.92 6.76
CA ILE A 152 -32.58 9.96 5.61
C ILE A 152 -33.41 10.40 4.41
N GLN A 153 -32.93 11.41 3.69
CA GLN A 153 -33.54 11.89 2.47
C GLN A 153 -32.80 11.31 1.26
N LEU A 154 -33.56 10.67 0.39
CA LEU A 154 -33.10 9.94 -0.79
C LEU A 154 -33.32 10.77 -2.06
N GLY A 155 -32.46 10.58 -3.06
CA GLY A 155 -32.63 11.15 -4.39
C GLY A 155 -33.77 10.50 -5.19
N THR A 156 -34.17 9.28 -4.81
CA THR A 156 -35.23 8.51 -5.45
C THR A 156 -36.21 7.98 -4.42
N ALA A 157 -37.51 8.03 -4.75
CA ALA A 157 -38.54 7.53 -3.87
C ALA A 157 -38.47 6.00 -3.76
N VAL A 158 -38.73 5.46 -2.57
CA VAL A 158 -38.74 4.02 -2.31
C VAL A 158 -40.04 3.58 -1.66
N THR A 159 -40.43 2.34 -1.91
CA THR A 159 -41.57 1.68 -1.26
C THR A 159 -41.10 0.40 -0.58
N LYS A 160 -41.05 0.40 0.76
CA LYS A 160 -40.54 -0.71 1.57
C LYS A 160 -41.27 -0.79 2.90
N PRO A 161 -41.54 -2.00 3.43
CA PRO A 161 -42.17 -2.13 4.73
C PRO A 161 -41.22 -1.70 5.85
N LYS A 162 -41.80 -1.41 7.01
CA LYS A 162 -41.10 -1.30 8.29
C LYS A 162 -40.12 -2.47 8.48
N ASP A 163 -39.04 -2.21 9.20
CA ASP A 163 -37.96 -3.15 9.50
C ASP A 163 -37.14 -3.60 8.28
N ALA A 164 -37.43 -3.10 7.08
CA ALA A 164 -36.54 -3.26 5.93
C ALA A 164 -35.15 -2.72 6.28
N VAL A 165 -34.13 -3.52 5.96
CA VAL A 165 -32.72 -3.18 6.21
C VAL A 165 -32.32 -2.02 5.32
N VAL A 166 -31.64 -1.04 5.91
CA VAL A 166 -31.02 0.06 5.20
C VAL A 166 -29.53 -0.04 5.44
N GLU A 167 -28.74 -0.21 4.38
CA GLU A 167 -27.30 -0.42 4.46
C GLU A 167 -26.56 0.32 3.35
N LEU A 168 -25.26 0.57 3.53
CA LEU A 168 -24.43 1.08 2.43
C LEU A 168 -24.45 0.08 1.27
N ALA A 169 -24.59 0.57 0.04
CA ALA A 169 -24.63 -0.29 -1.13
C ALA A 169 -23.29 -1.01 -1.34
N ASP A 170 -23.34 -2.25 -1.82
CA ASP A 170 -22.15 -3.03 -2.21
C ASP A 170 -21.66 -2.56 -3.58
N ASN A 171 -20.97 -1.42 -3.62
CA ASN A 171 -20.55 -0.72 -4.84
C ASN A 171 -19.03 -0.62 -4.98
N TRP A 172 -18.33 -1.66 -4.52
CA TRP A 172 -16.88 -1.71 -4.56
C TRP A 172 -16.38 -2.03 -5.97
N SER A 173 -15.35 -1.30 -6.37
CA SER A 173 -14.66 -1.53 -7.65
C SER A 173 -13.17 -1.41 -7.44
N GLU A 174 -12.38 -2.09 -8.27
CA GLU A 174 -10.92 -1.99 -8.16
C GLU A 174 -10.46 -0.54 -8.35
N ASN A 175 -9.57 -0.09 -7.48
CA ASN A 175 -9.01 1.25 -7.60
C ASN A 175 -7.88 1.25 -8.64
N LYS A 176 -8.19 1.64 -9.88
CA LYS A 176 -7.24 1.71 -10.99
C LYS A 176 -6.00 2.58 -10.75
N ARG A 177 -6.02 3.47 -9.73
CA ARG A 177 -4.86 4.32 -9.36
C ARG A 177 -3.91 3.64 -8.38
N LEU A 178 -4.34 2.56 -7.73
CA LEU A 178 -3.58 1.79 -6.75
C LEU A 178 -3.54 0.33 -7.20
N GLN A 179 -2.74 0.05 -8.23
CA GLN A 179 -2.62 -1.28 -8.82
C GLN A 179 -1.17 -1.59 -9.21
N GLY A 180 -0.92 -2.87 -9.54
CA GLY A 180 0.39 -3.32 -9.98
C GLY A 180 1.43 -3.18 -8.89
N ASP A 181 2.57 -2.58 -9.22
CA ASP A 181 3.71 -2.43 -8.32
C ASP A 181 3.40 -1.61 -7.06
N ASP A 182 2.42 -0.70 -7.13
CA ASP A 182 2.03 0.16 -6.00
C ASP A 182 1.43 -0.64 -4.84
N VAL A 183 0.91 -1.84 -5.11
CA VAL A 183 0.23 -2.71 -4.14
C VAL A 183 0.82 -4.12 -4.10
N THR A 184 1.98 -4.33 -4.73
CA THR A 184 2.68 -5.60 -4.77
C THR A 184 3.97 -5.49 -3.96
N LEU A 185 4.21 -6.46 -3.07
CA LEU A 185 5.47 -6.57 -2.32
C LEU A 185 6.68 -6.80 -3.25
N PRO A 186 7.92 -6.64 -2.78
CA PRO A 186 9.08 -6.63 -3.67
C PRO A 186 9.25 -7.95 -4.42
N GLN A 187 9.54 -7.88 -5.72
CA GLN A 187 9.76 -9.03 -6.59
C GLN A 187 11.08 -8.88 -7.38
N ASP A 188 11.73 -10.00 -7.69
CA ASP A 188 12.82 -10.07 -8.65
C ASP A 188 12.25 -10.14 -10.07
N LYS A 189 12.14 -8.97 -10.71
CA LYS A 189 11.65 -8.80 -12.08
C LYS A 189 12.61 -9.31 -13.16
N ARG A 190 13.83 -9.73 -12.79
CA ARG A 190 14.77 -10.34 -13.74
C ARG A 190 14.40 -11.80 -14.07
N LYS A 191 13.49 -12.40 -13.30
CA LYS A 191 12.95 -13.73 -13.56
C LYS A 191 11.59 -13.62 -14.24
N ASP A 192 11.30 -14.58 -15.12
CA ASP A 192 10.00 -14.72 -15.77
C ASP A 192 9.42 -16.11 -15.44
N PRO A 193 8.33 -16.22 -14.66
CA PRO A 193 7.61 -15.10 -14.03
C PRO A 193 8.42 -14.41 -12.90
N PRO A 194 8.11 -13.15 -12.56
CA PRO A 194 8.71 -12.45 -11.44
C PRO A 194 8.61 -13.26 -10.15
N LYS A 195 9.73 -13.37 -9.42
CA LYS A 195 9.77 -14.14 -8.17
C LYS A 195 9.62 -13.21 -6.97
N ALA A 196 8.67 -13.47 -6.08
CA ALA A 196 8.55 -12.75 -4.81
C ALA A 196 9.87 -12.78 -4.02
N LEU A 197 10.25 -11.63 -3.46
CA LEU A 197 11.38 -11.48 -2.54
C LEU A 197 10.90 -11.36 -1.09
N VAL A 198 9.66 -10.90 -0.89
CA VAL A 198 8.98 -10.90 0.39
C VAL A 198 7.61 -11.53 0.20
N THR A 199 7.16 -12.29 1.18
CA THR A 199 5.76 -12.68 1.29
C THR A 199 5.18 -12.17 2.59
N PHE A 200 3.87 -12.03 2.65
CA PHE A 200 3.16 -11.88 3.91
C PHE A 200 2.30 -13.11 4.13
N THR A 201 2.22 -13.56 5.39
CA THR A 201 1.30 -14.63 5.77
C THR A 201 0.12 -13.99 6.50
N PRO A 202 -1.06 -13.90 5.89
CA PRO A 202 -2.26 -13.57 6.65
C PRO A 202 -2.57 -14.75 7.55
N LYS A 203 -2.75 -14.50 8.85
CA LYS A 203 -3.13 -15.57 9.80
C LYS A 203 -4.55 -16.08 9.50
N GLU A 204 -5.41 -15.23 8.94
CA GLU A 204 -6.81 -15.45 8.58
C GLU A 204 -7.19 -14.54 7.40
N ASN A 205 -8.30 -14.80 6.71
CA ASN A 205 -8.86 -13.84 5.75
C ASN A 205 -9.22 -12.55 6.48
N TRP A 206 -8.89 -11.39 5.89
CA TRP A 206 -9.18 -10.09 6.50
C TRP A 206 -9.47 -9.05 5.43
N THR A 207 -10.22 -8.03 5.83
CA THR A 207 -10.44 -6.82 5.04
C THR A 207 -10.21 -5.61 5.94
N MET A 208 -9.34 -4.71 5.50
CA MET A 208 -9.15 -3.43 6.17
C MET A 208 -9.83 -2.36 5.34
N CYS A 209 -10.73 -1.61 5.93
CA CYS A 209 -11.42 -0.52 5.27
C CYS A 209 -11.04 0.83 5.89
N VAL A 210 -10.71 1.79 5.03
CA VAL A 210 -10.42 3.17 5.39
C VAL A 210 -11.58 4.02 4.90
N ASN A 211 -12.28 4.69 5.81
CA ASN A 211 -13.37 5.58 5.45
C ASN A 211 -12.85 6.92 4.86
N SER A 212 -13.75 7.76 4.38
CA SER A 212 -13.42 9.07 3.81
C SER A 212 -12.75 10.06 4.80
N ARG A 213 -12.72 9.73 6.10
CA ARG A 213 -12.01 10.49 7.15
C ARG A 213 -10.64 9.91 7.48
N GLY A 214 -10.22 8.84 6.81
CA GLY A 214 -8.95 8.16 7.05
C GLY A 214 -8.96 7.21 8.25
N ILE A 215 -10.11 6.96 8.86
CA ILE A 215 -10.26 6.04 10.00
C ILE A 215 -10.32 4.62 9.48
N ILE A 216 -9.52 3.74 10.09
CA ILE A 216 -9.40 2.35 9.70
C ILE A 216 -10.32 1.47 10.55
N SER A 217 -11.14 0.66 9.88
CA SER A 217 -11.86 -0.49 10.45
C SER A 217 -11.27 -1.78 9.90
N ILE A 218 -11.22 -2.81 10.73
CA ILE A 218 -10.61 -4.09 10.38
C ILE A 218 -11.69 -5.16 10.56
N LEU A 219 -11.86 -5.99 9.55
CA LEU A 219 -12.83 -7.07 9.50
C LEU A 219 -12.11 -8.40 9.32
N ASP A 220 -12.57 -9.44 10.01
CA ASP A 220 -12.14 -10.82 9.78
C ASP A 220 -12.79 -11.42 8.51
N GLY A 221 -12.54 -12.71 8.27
CA GLY A 221 -13.08 -13.44 7.11
C GLY A 221 -14.61 -13.60 7.12
N ASN A 222 -15.27 -13.34 8.26
CA ASN A 222 -16.72 -13.37 8.42
C ASN A 222 -17.34 -11.96 8.40
N ASN A 223 -16.56 -10.93 8.01
CA ASN A 223 -16.94 -9.52 8.10
C ASN A 223 -17.24 -9.03 9.53
N ALA A 224 -16.74 -9.72 10.56
CA ALA A 224 -16.86 -9.28 11.94
C ALA A 224 -15.73 -8.28 12.28
N PRO A 225 -16.03 -7.18 13.00
CA PRO A 225 -15.02 -6.20 13.37
C PRO A 225 -14.01 -6.78 14.37
N ILE A 226 -12.73 -6.57 14.11
CA ILE A 226 -11.62 -6.94 15.00
C ILE A 226 -10.82 -5.71 15.42
N SER A 227 -10.25 -5.74 16.63
CA SER A 227 -9.54 -4.60 17.23
C SER A 227 -8.17 -4.33 16.59
N SER A 228 -7.52 -5.37 16.07
CA SER A 228 -6.19 -5.27 15.48
C SER A 228 -5.94 -6.39 14.47
N LEU A 229 -5.04 -6.12 13.52
CA LEU A 229 -4.53 -7.05 12.53
C LEU A 229 -3.02 -7.10 12.63
N THR A 230 -2.47 -8.28 12.88
CA THR A 230 -1.02 -8.50 12.82
C THR A 230 -0.67 -9.21 11.52
N LEU A 231 0.24 -8.62 10.74
CA LEU A 231 0.80 -9.22 9.53
C LEU A 231 2.26 -9.57 9.77
N THR A 232 2.65 -10.76 9.31
CA THR A 232 4.05 -11.20 9.32
C THR A 232 4.58 -11.17 7.90
N PHE A 233 5.60 -10.35 7.68
CA PHE A 233 6.36 -10.30 6.43
C PHE A 233 7.59 -11.18 6.54
N LYS A 234 7.85 -12.00 5.54
CA LYS A 234 9.00 -12.90 5.46
C LYS A 234 9.87 -12.54 4.27
N ASN A 235 11.10 -12.13 4.53
CA ASN A 235 12.11 -11.98 3.49
C ASN A 235 12.57 -13.36 3.03
N LEU A 236 12.35 -13.70 1.76
CA LEU A 236 12.66 -15.02 1.23
C LEU A 236 14.16 -15.23 0.98
N THR A 237 14.95 -14.16 0.91
CA THR A 237 16.41 -14.21 0.75
C THR A 237 17.11 -14.43 2.09
N THR A 238 16.74 -13.66 3.12
CA THR A 238 17.40 -13.71 4.45
C THR A 238 16.69 -14.62 5.44
N GLN A 239 15.46 -15.07 5.13
CA GLN A 239 14.56 -15.79 6.03
C GLN A 239 14.15 -15.01 7.29
N GLN A 240 14.48 -13.72 7.36
CA GLN A 240 14.05 -12.84 8.45
C GLN A 240 12.54 -12.59 8.38
N GLN A 241 11.94 -12.46 9.56
CA GLN A 241 10.52 -12.14 9.71
C GLN A 241 10.37 -10.80 10.42
N GLU A 242 9.43 -10.01 9.92
CA GLU A 242 9.05 -8.73 10.48
C GLU A 242 7.55 -8.73 10.74
N LEU A 243 7.14 -8.18 11.88
CA LEU A 243 5.74 -8.03 12.22
C LEU A 243 5.33 -6.57 12.08
N ILE A 244 4.07 -6.37 11.70
CA ILE A 244 3.37 -5.11 11.86
C ILE A 244 2.04 -5.39 12.51
N THR A 245 1.63 -4.56 13.47
CA THR A 245 0.28 -4.61 14.02
C THR A 245 -0.44 -3.30 13.72
N ILE A 246 -1.59 -3.41 13.06
CA ILE A 246 -2.47 -2.30 12.73
C ILE A 246 -3.66 -2.38 13.67
N ASN A 247 -3.87 -1.35 14.47
CA ASN A 247 -5.01 -1.25 15.35
C ASN A 247 -6.18 -0.57 14.65
N GLN A 248 -7.40 -0.85 15.10
CA GLN A 248 -8.57 -0.07 14.73
C GLN A 248 -8.32 1.42 14.98
N GLY A 249 -8.82 2.27 14.08
CA GLY A 249 -8.47 3.70 14.04
C GLY A 249 -7.19 3.99 13.26
N GLY A 250 -6.36 2.98 12.97
CA GLY A 250 -5.24 3.06 12.05
C GLY A 250 -3.90 3.40 12.69
N ALA A 251 -3.76 3.22 13.99
CA ALA A 251 -2.47 3.26 14.67
C ALA A 251 -1.64 2.03 14.30
N ILE A 252 -0.34 2.22 14.06
CA ILE A 252 0.59 1.15 13.72
C ILE A 252 1.54 0.97 14.90
N SER A 253 1.67 -0.26 15.38
CA SER A 253 2.64 -0.66 16.41
C SER A 253 3.60 -1.69 15.84
N ASP A 254 4.88 -1.48 16.12
CA ASP A 254 6.01 -2.32 15.74
C ASP A 254 6.52 -3.11 16.96
#